data_AF-A0A9E3R4V3-F1
#
_entry.id   AF-A0A9E3R4V3-F1
#
_cell.length_a   1.000
_cell.length_b   1.000
_cell.length_c   1.000
_cell.angle_alpha   90.00
_cell.angle_beta   90.00
_cell.angle_gamma   90.00
#
_symmetry.space_group_name_H-M   'P 1'
#
loop_
_entity.id
_entity.type
_entity.pdbx_description
1 polymer ?
#
loop_
_entity_poly.entity_id
_entity_poly.type
_entity_poly.pdbx_seq_one_letter_code
_entity_poly.pdbx_strand_id
1 'polypeptide(L)'
;MWPLLLLSLTAAAPLSFDAALALAEERPEVLGAREAAAARHTLAGRASGALNPTLGVSPGVRWVGTQATVDTSLQLSQGFSLGGLAGARRDALAMETEAALALLSAERRRARQEAARAWLETYAAQEVLALLHAEVHRASDFAATLERAAARGGPTRADVASALSWAAEARLLELDAEGSLFGAGLTLSAAVGAEDATPLSVAGALPDDGGHGAGDGDAEQRLARAQAGAEAARLVELTAQRSPVLTVHASGGREG
;
A
#
# COMPACT_ATOMS: atom_id res chain seq x y z
N MET A 1 -20.37 37.51 -22.40
CA MET A 1 -20.22 37.50 -20.93
C MET A 1 -20.48 36.07 -20.45
N TRP A 2 -19.44 35.25 -20.37
CA TRP A 2 -19.51 33.94 -19.71
C TRP A 2 -19.07 34.13 -18.27
N PRO A 3 -19.81 33.60 -17.28
CA PRO A 3 -19.40 33.70 -15.88
C PRO A 3 -18.20 32.79 -15.67
N LEU A 4 -17.12 33.35 -15.12
CA LEU A 4 -16.03 32.61 -14.52
C LEU A 4 -16.63 31.74 -13.41
N LEU A 5 -16.76 30.44 -13.68
CA LEU A 5 -16.93 29.42 -12.64
C LEU A 5 -15.64 29.42 -11.82
N LEU A 6 -15.60 30.28 -10.80
CA LEU A 6 -14.70 30.13 -9.66
C LEU A 6 -15.10 28.85 -8.96
N LEU A 7 -14.52 27.72 -9.39
CA LEU A 7 -14.41 26.53 -8.57
C LEU A 7 -13.76 26.99 -7.26
N SER A 8 -14.58 27.13 -6.24
CA SER A 8 -14.11 27.31 -4.88
C SER A 8 -13.54 25.96 -4.48
N LEU A 9 -12.28 25.73 -4.85
CA LEU A 9 -11.48 24.60 -4.37
C LEU A 9 -11.43 24.77 -2.85
N THR A 10 -12.22 24.00 -2.10
CA THR A 10 -12.07 23.90 -0.66
C THR A 10 -10.67 23.32 -0.46
N ALA A 11 -9.69 24.21 -0.22
CA ALA A 11 -8.30 23.80 -0.11
C ALA A 11 -8.19 22.91 1.13
N ALA A 12 -8.04 21.60 0.90
CA ALA A 12 -7.61 20.68 1.93
C ALA A 12 -6.32 21.23 2.56
N ALA A 13 -6.18 21.10 3.88
CA ALA A 13 -5.00 21.57 4.58
C ALA A 13 -3.74 21.02 3.90
N PRO A 14 -2.70 21.85 3.69
CA PRO A 14 -1.53 21.42 2.93
C PRO A 14 -0.81 20.28 3.67
N LEU A 15 -0.40 19.27 2.91
CA LEU A 15 0.09 18.00 3.43
C LEU A 15 1.60 18.04 3.66
N SER A 16 2.05 17.68 4.87
CA SER A 16 3.47 17.51 5.15
C SER A 16 4.01 16.20 4.59
N PHE A 17 5.33 16.11 4.39
CA PHE A 17 5.98 14.90 3.87
C PHE A 17 5.69 13.67 4.76
N ASP A 18 5.85 13.81 6.07
CA ASP A 18 5.57 12.73 7.02
C ASP A 18 4.09 12.31 7.02
N ALA A 19 3.17 13.28 6.88
CA ALA A 19 1.75 13.00 6.78
C ALA A 19 1.42 12.24 5.49
N ALA A 20 2.05 12.60 4.37
CA ALA A 20 1.90 11.87 3.11
C ALA A 20 2.39 10.41 3.24
N LEU A 21 3.53 10.19 3.89
CA LEU A 21 4.04 8.84 4.14
C LEU A 21 3.13 8.04 5.08
N ALA A 22 2.58 8.68 6.11
CA ALA A 22 1.65 8.03 7.03
C ALA A 22 0.35 7.61 6.34
N LEU A 23 -0.25 8.50 5.53
CA LEU A 23 -1.45 8.19 4.75
C LEU A 23 -1.21 7.07 3.73
N ALA A 24 -0.03 7.03 3.11
CA ALA A 24 0.32 5.96 2.19
C ALA A 24 0.30 4.57 2.85
N GLU A 25 0.52 4.45 4.16
CA GLU A 25 0.42 3.18 4.89
C GLU A 25 -1.02 2.71 5.13
N GLU A 26 -2.00 3.59 4.93
CA GLU A 26 -3.44 3.29 5.04
C GLU A 26 -4.09 2.97 3.69
N ARG A 27 -3.28 2.87 2.62
CA ARG A 27 -3.78 2.48 1.30
C ARG A 27 -4.42 1.09 1.29
N PRO A 28 -5.48 0.87 0.49
CA PRO A 28 -6.17 -0.42 0.41
C PRO A 28 -5.25 -1.61 0.11
N GLU A 29 -4.22 -1.44 -0.72
CA GLU A 29 -3.28 -2.51 -1.05
C GLU A 29 -2.43 -2.91 0.16
N VAL A 30 -1.98 -1.93 0.95
CA VAL A 30 -1.21 -2.15 2.18
C VAL A 30 -2.09 -2.78 3.25
N LEU A 31 -3.32 -2.30 3.41
CA LEU A 31 -4.31 -2.86 4.34
C LEU A 31 -4.63 -4.32 3.98
N GLY A 32 -4.90 -4.61 2.71
CA GLY A 32 -5.16 -5.97 2.24
C GLY A 32 -3.97 -6.92 2.48
N ALA A 33 -2.74 -6.46 2.24
CA ALA A 33 -1.53 -7.24 2.54
C ALA A 33 -1.35 -7.48 4.05
N ARG A 34 -1.71 -6.50 4.89
CA ARG A 34 -1.66 -6.59 6.36
C ARG A 34 -2.65 -7.62 6.88
N GLU A 35 -3.89 -7.57 6.39
CA GLU A 35 -4.93 -8.54 6.71
C GLU A 35 -4.55 -9.95 6.26
N ALA A 36 -4.01 -10.09 5.05
CA ALA A 36 -3.54 -11.37 4.53
C ALA A 36 -2.42 -11.96 5.40
N ALA A 37 -1.44 -11.16 5.80
CA ALA A 37 -0.36 -11.59 6.70
C ALA A 37 -0.90 -12.02 8.08
N ALA A 38 -1.84 -11.26 8.65
CA ALA A 38 -2.47 -11.61 9.93
C ALA A 38 -3.29 -12.91 9.85
N ALA A 39 -4.03 -13.11 8.76
CA ALA A 39 -4.79 -14.33 8.52
C ALA A 39 -3.86 -15.56 8.39
N ARG A 40 -2.75 -15.42 7.66
CA ARG A 40 -1.74 -16.49 7.51
C ARG A 40 -1.08 -16.85 8.84
N HIS A 41 -0.71 -15.85 9.64
CA HIS A 41 -0.16 -16.08 10.97
C HIS A 41 -1.14 -16.84 11.89
N THR A 42 -2.42 -16.47 11.85
CA THR A 42 -3.48 -17.15 12.61
C THR A 42 -3.65 -18.62 12.17
N LEU A 43 -3.60 -18.89 10.87
CA LEU A 43 -3.69 -20.24 10.32
C LEU A 43 -2.49 -21.11 10.72
N ALA A 44 -1.27 -20.56 10.69
CA ALA A 44 -0.06 -21.24 11.14
C ALA A 44 -0.16 -21.63 12.64
N GLY A 45 -0.68 -20.72 13.47
CA GLY A 45 -0.94 -20.99 14.89
C GLY A 45 -1.91 -22.16 15.11
N ARG A 46 -3.02 -22.21 14.34
CA ARG A 46 -4.02 -23.29 14.45
C ARG A 46 -3.52 -24.65 13.94
N ALA A 47 -2.74 -24.66 12.87
CA ALA A 47 -2.23 -25.90 12.27
C ALA A 47 -1.28 -26.66 13.22
N SER A 48 -0.63 -25.95 14.13
CA SER A 48 0.20 -26.54 15.20
C SER A 48 -0.59 -27.51 16.10
N GLY A 49 -1.92 -27.35 16.18
CA GLY A 49 -2.82 -28.22 16.96
C GLY A 49 -3.35 -29.46 16.20
N ALA A 50 -3.13 -29.58 14.88
CA ALA A 50 -3.69 -30.68 14.07
C ALA A 50 -2.97 -32.03 14.28
N LEU A 51 -1.94 -32.07 15.12
CA LEU A 51 -1.25 -33.28 15.58
C LEU A 51 -1.84 -33.83 16.88
N ASN A 52 -2.82 -33.15 17.46
CA ASN A 52 -3.44 -33.57 18.71
C ASN A 52 -4.38 -34.76 18.47
N PRO A 53 -4.37 -35.77 19.35
CA PRO A 53 -5.32 -36.87 19.26
C PRO A 53 -6.74 -36.31 19.38
N THR A 54 -7.66 -36.82 18.55
CA THR A 54 -9.07 -36.41 18.60
C THR A 54 -9.83 -37.36 19.52
N LEU A 55 -10.55 -36.78 20.49
CA LEU A 55 -11.45 -37.51 21.37
C LEU A 55 -12.88 -37.34 20.85
N GLY A 56 -13.44 -38.42 20.30
CA GLY A 56 -14.85 -38.54 20.00
C GLY A 56 -15.59 -39.11 21.20
N VAL A 57 -16.72 -38.50 21.57
CA VAL A 57 -17.67 -39.05 22.53
C VAL A 57 -18.96 -39.31 21.78
N SER A 58 -19.42 -40.55 21.73
CA SER A 58 -20.67 -40.92 21.07
C SER A 58 -21.60 -41.63 22.06
N PRO A 59 -22.70 -40.98 22.49
CA PRO A 59 -23.75 -41.65 23.24
C PRO A 59 -24.62 -42.49 22.30
N GLY A 60 -24.94 -43.70 22.71
CA GLY A 60 -25.84 -44.61 22.00
C GLY A 60 -26.89 -45.18 22.96
N VAL A 61 -28.07 -45.52 22.43
CA VAL A 61 -29.07 -46.29 23.18
C VAL A 61 -29.26 -47.60 22.45
N ARG A 62 -28.98 -48.71 23.14
CA ARG A 62 -29.23 -50.06 22.62
C ARG A 62 -30.45 -50.64 23.33
N TRP A 63 -31.40 -51.15 22.55
CA TRP A 63 -32.56 -51.85 23.09
C TRP A 63 -32.27 -53.35 23.10
N VAL A 64 -32.43 -53.99 24.26
CA VAL A 64 -32.33 -55.45 24.42
C VAL A 64 -33.63 -55.94 25.04
N GLY A 65 -34.50 -56.55 24.23
CA GLY A 65 -35.87 -56.88 24.65
C GLY A 65 -36.69 -55.60 24.90
N THR A 66 -37.29 -55.48 26.09
CA THR A 66 -38.05 -54.29 26.55
C THR A 66 -37.22 -53.30 27.37
N GLN A 67 -35.92 -53.58 27.57
CA GLN A 67 -35.03 -52.71 28.34
C GLN A 67 -34.16 -51.85 27.41
N ALA A 68 -34.08 -50.55 27.71
CA ALA A 68 -33.14 -49.63 27.10
C ALA A 68 -31.86 -49.58 27.92
N THR A 69 -30.72 -49.82 27.28
CA THR A 69 -29.39 -49.64 27.87
C THR A 69 -28.74 -48.42 27.21
N VAL A 70 -28.25 -47.50 28.03
CA VAL A 70 -27.46 -46.36 27.54
C VAL A 70 -26.01 -46.81 27.47
N ASP A 71 -25.43 -46.70 26.29
CA ASP A 71 -24.00 -46.94 26.06
C ASP A 71 -23.34 -45.59 25.77
N THR A 72 -22.14 -45.39 26.33
CA THR A 72 -21.30 -44.25 26.00
C THR A 72 -19.97 -44.77 25.52
N SER A 73 -19.68 -44.49 24.25
CA SER A 73 -18.39 -44.83 23.64
C SER A 73 -17.47 -43.62 23.62
N LEU A 74 -16.26 -43.82 24.13
CA LEU A 74 -15.14 -42.90 24.02
C LEU A 74 -14.21 -43.43 22.94
N GLN A 75 -13.95 -42.64 21.90
CA GLN A 75 -13.05 -42.97 20.82
C GLN A 75 -11.89 -41.98 20.81
N LEU A 76 -10.67 -42.45 21.10
CA LEU A 76 -9.45 -41.69 20.85
C LEU A 76 -8.89 -42.12 19.50
N SER A 77 -8.74 -41.19 18.57
CA SER A 77 -8.09 -41.47 17.29
C SER A 77 -6.87 -40.58 17.08
N GLN A 78 -5.76 -41.19 16.69
CA GLN A 78 -4.53 -40.48 16.34
C GLN A 78 -3.99 -41.03 15.02
N GLY A 79 -3.86 -40.14 14.03
CA GLY A 79 -3.22 -40.46 12.76
C GLY A 79 -1.72 -40.19 12.82
N PHE A 80 -0.92 -41.18 12.43
CA PHE A 80 0.52 -41.05 12.20
C PHE A 80 0.78 -41.05 10.70
N SER A 81 1.28 -39.94 10.16
CA SER A 81 1.77 -39.94 8.77
C SER A 81 3.19 -40.50 8.74
N LEU A 82 3.41 -41.59 7.99
CA LEU A 82 4.74 -42.20 7.87
C LEU A 82 5.69 -41.38 6.96
N GLY A 83 5.15 -40.43 6.18
CA GLY A 83 5.89 -39.56 5.27
C GLY A 83 6.19 -38.14 5.79
N GLY A 84 6.09 -37.90 7.11
CA GLY A 84 6.44 -36.58 7.68
C GLY A 84 5.50 -35.43 7.29
N LEU A 85 4.26 -35.71 6.87
CA LEU A 85 3.26 -34.73 6.44
C LEU A 85 3.06 -33.59 7.44
N ALA A 86 3.09 -33.89 8.73
CA ALA A 86 2.91 -32.87 9.76
C ALA A 86 4.12 -31.91 9.89
N GLY A 87 5.32 -32.36 9.55
CA GLY A 87 6.49 -31.49 9.40
C GLY A 87 6.36 -30.65 8.14
N ALA A 88 6.13 -31.30 6.99
CA ALA A 88 5.99 -30.64 5.70
C ALA A 88 4.88 -29.56 5.70
N ARG A 89 3.76 -29.80 6.37
CA ARG A 89 2.67 -28.82 6.51
C ARG A 89 3.05 -27.63 7.41
N ARG A 90 3.80 -27.87 8.49
CA ARG A 90 4.31 -26.77 9.34
C ARG A 90 5.31 -25.92 8.57
N ASP A 91 6.22 -26.56 7.85
CA ASP A 91 7.23 -25.88 7.04
C ASP A 91 6.57 -25.08 5.90
N ALA A 92 5.57 -25.65 5.22
CA ALA A 92 4.79 -24.94 4.20
C ALA A 92 4.08 -23.71 4.78
N LEU A 93 3.42 -23.84 5.93
CA LEU A 93 2.74 -22.71 6.57
C LEU A 93 3.72 -21.64 7.08
N ALA A 94 4.90 -22.03 7.57
CA ALA A 94 5.95 -21.09 7.97
C ALA A 94 6.43 -20.28 6.76
N MET A 95 6.71 -20.94 5.64
CA MET A 95 7.14 -20.29 4.40
C MET A 95 6.04 -19.40 3.79
N GLU A 96 4.78 -19.85 3.81
CA GLU A 96 3.64 -19.01 3.39
C GLU A 96 3.49 -17.76 4.26
N THR A 97 3.74 -17.88 5.57
CA THR A 97 3.71 -16.73 6.50
C THR A 97 4.85 -15.76 6.21
N GLU A 98 6.05 -16.27 5.98
CA GLU A 98 7.21 -15.45 5.58
C GLU A 98 6.95 -14.72 4.26
N ALA A 99 6.39 -15.41 3.26
CA ALA A 99 6.01 -14.81 1.99
C ALA A 99 4.97 -13.69 2.14
N ALA A 100 3.96 -13.89 3.01
CA ALA A 100 2.94 -12.87 3.27
C ALA A 100 3.52 -11.63 3.98
N LEU A 101 4.46 -11.80 4.91
CA LEU A 101 5.17 -10.70 5.56
C LEU A 101 6.10 -9.96 4.59
N ALA A 102 6.79 -10.69 3.71
CA ALA A 102 7.61 -10.11 2.65
C ALA A 102 6.76 -9.26 1.71
N LEU A 103 5.58 -9.75 1.30
CA LEU A 103 4.63 -9.00 0.47
C LEU A 103 4.18 -7.71 1.16
N LEU A 104 3.75 -7.78 2.43
CA LEU A 104 3.37 -6.59 3.20
C LEU A 104 4.52 -5.55 3.24
N SER A 105 5.75 -6.00 3.45
CA SER A 105 6.90 -5.09 3.49
C SER A 105 7.19 -4.43 2.14
N ALA A 106 6.99 -5.16 1.04
CA ALA A 106 7.15 -4.65 -0.32
C ALA A 106 6.05 -3.62 -0.64
N GLU A 107 4.79 -3.94 -0.36
CA GLU A 107 3.66 -3.02 -0.59
C GLU A 107 3.79 -1.73 0.23
N ARG A 108 4.17 -1.83 1.51
CA ARG A 108 4.43 -0.62 2.35
C ARG A 108 5.52 0.25 1.76
N ARG A 109 6.61 -0.36 1.29
CA ARG A 109 7.72 0.39 0.70
C ARG A 109 7.31 1.07 -0.60
N ARG A 110 6.64 0.34 -1.49
CA ARG A 110 6.12 0.86 -2.75
C ARG A 110 5.18 2.03 -2.51
N ALA A 111 4.20 1.89 -1.62
CA ALA A 111 3.28 2.95 -1.26
C ALA A 111 4.01 4.20 -0.74
N ARG A 112 5.00 4.04 0.15
CA ARG A 112 5.80 5.14 0.68
C ARG A 112 6.65 5.82 -0.41
N GLN A 113 7.23 5.06 -1.33
CA GLN A 113 8.04 5.60 -2.44
C GLN A 113 7.17 6.38 -3.43
N GLU A 114 6.01 5.83 -3.80
CA GLU A 114 5.03 6.50 -4.66
C GLU A 114 4.56 7.82 -4.03
N ALA A 115 4.20 7.80 -2.74
CA ALA A 115 3.80 9.00 -2.01
C ALA A 115 4.93 10.02 -1.86
N ALA A 116 6.16 9.58 -1.53
CA ALA A 116 7.32 10.46 -1.43
C ALA A 116 7.61 11.16 -2.76
N ARG A 117 7.61 10.41 -3.86
CA ARG A 117 7.84 10.95 -5.20
C ARG A 117 6.76 11.96 -5.56
N ALA A 118 5.49 11.61 -5.38
CA ALA A 118 4.38 12.51 -5.70
C ALA A 118 4.42 13.79 -4.84
N TRP A 119 4.80 13.67 -3.56
CA TRP A 119 4.96 14.83 -2.69
C TRP A 119 6.08 15.77 -3.18
N LEU A 120 7.24 15.21 -3.55
CA LEU A 120 8.38 15.98 -4.08
C LEU A 120 8.05 16.64 -5.42
N GLU A 121 7.34 15.94 -6.31
CA GLU A 121 6.88 16.50 -7.59
C GLU A 121 5.90 17.67 -7.36
N THR A 122 4.96 17.55 -6.42
CA THR A 122 4.05 18.64 -6.05
C THR A 122 4.80 19.81 -5.40
N TYR A 123 5.76 19.55 -4.51
CA TYR A 123 6.60 20.58 -3.90
C TYR A 123 7.36 21.36 -4.98
N ALA A 124 8.03 20.66 -5.90
CA ALA A 124 8.76 21.30 -6.99
C ALA A 124 7.84 22.13 -7.89
N ALA A 125 6.63 21.65 -8.19
CA ALA A 125 5.65 22.39 -8.98
C ALA A 125 5.18 23.68 -8.27
N GLN A 126 4.99 23.64 -6.95
CA GLN A 126 4.67 24.84 -6.15
C GLN A 126 5.80 25.87 -6.18
N GLU A 127 7.06 25.43 -6.02
CA GLU A 127 8.22 26.31 -6.08
C GLU A 127 8.38 26.97 -7.46
N VAL A 128 8.19 26.19 -8.53
CA VAL A 128 8.21 26.72 -9.91
C VAL A 128 7.10 27.75 -10.12
N LEU A 129 5.88 27.48 -9.65
CA LEU A 129 4.78 28.44 -9.75
C LEU A 129 5.07 29.72 -8.96
N ALA A 130 5.62 29.62 -7.75
CA ALA A 130 6.01 30.78 -6.94
C ALA A 130 7.07 31.65 -7.65
N LEU A 131 8.06 31.01 -8.28
CA LEU A 131 9.09 31.72 -9.07
C LEU A 131 8.50 32.40 -10.31
N LEU A 132 7.59 31.74 -11.03
CA LEU A 132 6.94 32.30 -12.22
C LEU A 132 5.97 33.42 -11.87
N HIS A 133 5.29 33.34 -10.73
CA HIS A 133 4.48 34.44 -10.22
C HIS A 133 5.32 35.72 -9.99
N ALA A 134 6.50 35.58 -9.39
CA ALA A 134 7.44 36.67 -9.20
C ALA A 134 8.04 37.18 -10.54
N GLU A 135 8.21 36.30 -11.53
CA GLU A 135 8.66 36.67 -12.88
C GLU A 135 7.59 37.49 -13.62
N VAL A 136 6.33 37.06 -13.58
CA VAL A 136 5.21 37.80 -14.18
C VAL A 136 5.09 39.19 -13.60
N HIS A 137 5.24 39.34 -12.28
CA HIS A 137 5.24 40.64 -11.63
C HIS A 137 6.39 41.54 -12.15
N ARG A 138 7.62 41.02 -12.21
CA ARG A 138 8.80 41.75 -12.70
C ARG A 138 8.67 42.15 -14.18
N ALA A 139 8.21 41.24 -15.04
CA ALA A 139 8.02 41.49 -16.46
C ALA A 139 6.93 42.55 -16.70
N SER A 140 5.84 42.50 -15.94
CA SER A 140 4.75 43.48 -16.01
C SER A 140 5.19 44.88 -15.57
N ASP A 141 5.93 44.97 -14.46
CA ASP A 141 6.48 46.24 -13.97
C ASP A 141 7.49 46.87 -14.94
N PHE A 142 8.31 46.02 -15.57
CA PHE A 142 9.26 46.44 -16.59
C PHE A 142 8.54 46.99 -17.83
N ALA A 143 7.55 46.26 -18.34
CA ALA A 143 6.73 46.71 -19.47
C ALA A 143 6.04 48.05 -19.16
N ALA A 144 5.39 48.19 -18.00
CA ALA A 144 4.73 49.42 -17.57
C ALA A 144 5.72 50.60 -17.40
N THR A 145 6.97 50.32 -17.03
CA THR A 145 8.02 51.33 -16.92
C THR A 145 8.48 51.81 -18.29
N LEU A 146 8.67 50.90 -19.25
CA LEU A 146 9.03 51.24 -20.63
C LEU A 146 7.92 52.00 -21.35
N GLU A 147 6.64 51.63 -21.17
CA GLU A 147 5.51 52.38 -21.72
C GLU A 147 5.49 53.84 -21.22
N ARG A 148 5.63 54.03 -19.91
CA ARG A 148 5.72 55.38 -19.31
C ARG A 148 6.91 56.16 -19.82
N ALA A 149 8.06 55.51 -20.04
CA ALA A 149 9.24 56.17 -20.59
C ALA A 149 9.08 56.50 -22.08
N ALA A 150 8.45 55.63 -22.87
CA ALA A 150 8.17 55.87 -24.30
C ALA A 150 7.28 57.10 -24.49
N ALA A 151 6.31 57.32 -23.59
CA ALA A 151 5.48 58.53 -23.59
C ALA A 151 6.28 59.84 -23.42
N ARG A 152 7.52 59.76 -22.93
CA ARG A 152 8.45 60.90 -22.78
C ARG A 152 9.52 60.94 -23.88
N GLY A 153 9.39 60.11 -24.92
CA GLY A 153 10.35 60.02 -26.02
C GLY A 153 11.64 59.28 -25.68
N GLY A 154 11.65 58.43 -24.65
CA GLY A 154 12.81 57.61 -24.27
C GLY A 154 12.98 56.37 -25.15
N PRO A 155 12.52 55.19 -24.71
CA PRO A 155 12.62 53.93 -25.45
C PRO A 155 11.81 53.92 -26.75
N THR A 156 12.23 53.06 -27.69
CA THR A 156 11.59 52.88 -29.00
C THR A 156 10.31 52.06 -28.89
N ARG A 157 9.47 52.09 -29.92
CA ARG A 157 8.29 51.21 -30.03
C ARG A 157 8.66 49.72 -30.01
N ALA A 158 9.85 49.38 -30.52
CA ALA A 158 10.34 48.00 -30.52
C ALA A 158 10.70 47.52 -29.10
N ASP A 159 11.26 48.40 -28.27
CA ASP A 159 11.58 48.09 -26.87
C ASP A 159 10.31 47.81 -26.06
N VAL A 160 9.28 48.66 -26.25
CA VAL A 160 7.97 48.46 -25.61
C VAL A 160 7.32 47.15 -26.08
N ALA A 161 7.33 46.87 -27.38
CA ALA A 161 6.76 45.63 -27.91
C ALA A 161 7.49 44.38 -27.37
N SER A 162 8.82 44.44 -27.24
CA SER A 162 9.63 43.33 -26.70
C SER A 162 9.31 43.07 -25.23
N ALA A 163 9.14 44.13 -24.43
CA ALA A 163 8.78 44.00 -23.02
C ALA A 163 7.36 43.44 -22.82
N LEU A 164 6.40 43.86 -23.67
CA LEU A 164 5.06 43.29 -23.68
C LEU A 164 5.06 41.82 -24.09
N SER A 165 5.90 41.42 -25.06
CA SER A 165 6.09 40.01 -25.42
C SER A 165 6.58 39.20 -24.24
N TRP A 166 7.63 39.67 -23.55
CA TRP A 166 8.17 38.98 -22.37
C TRP A 166 7.13 38.86 -21.24
N ALA A 167 6.35 39.90 -20.95
CA ALA A 167 5.28 39.83 -19.96
C ALA A 167 4.19 38.81 -20.34
N ALA A 168 3.82 38.74 -21.63
CA ALA A 168 2.87 37.75 -22.12
C ALA A 168 3.43 36.31 -22.05
N GLU A 169 4.70 36.11 -22.41
CA GLU A 169 5.39 34.83 -22.31
C GLU A 169 5.50 34.35 -20.86
N ALA A 170 5.88 35.24 -19.93
CA ALA A 170 5.92 34.92 -18.51
C ALA A 170 4.54 34.48 -17.99
N ARG A 171 3.46 35.13 -18.43
CA ARG A 171 2.10 34.77 -18.02
C ARG A 171 1.64 33.44 -18.59
N LEU A 172 2.07 33.10 -19.82
CA LEU A 172 1.81 31.77 -20.39
C LEU A 172 2.52 30.67 -19.60
N LEU A 173 3.76 30.90 -19.20
CA LEU A 173 4.52 29.94 -18.36
C LEU A 173 3.88 29.77 -16.99
N GLU A 174 3.42 30.85 -16.35
CA GLU A 174 2.70 30.78 -15.07
C GLU A 174 1.44 29.91 -15.19
N LEU A 175 0.64 30.10 -16.25
CA LEU A 175 -0.58 29.31 -16.48
C LEU A 175 -0.27 27.81 -16.71
N ASP A 176 0.81 27.50 -17.41
CA ASP A 176 1.28 26.11 -17.60
C ASP A 176 1.75 25.48 -16.27
N ALA A 177 2.41 26.27 -15.43
CA ALA A 177 2.81 25.85 -14.08
C ALA A 177 1.62 25.64 -13.15
N GLU A 178 0.57 26.46 -13.23
CA GLU A 178 -0.70 26.23 -12.51
C GLU A 178 -1.31 24.87 -12.89
N GLY A 179 -1.33 24.55 -14.18
CA GLY A 179 -1.80 23.25 -14.69
C GLY A 179 -0.93 22.08 -14.21
N SER A 180 0.39 22.26 -14.22
CA SER A 180 1.35 21.26 -13.74
C SER A 180 1.19 21.01 -12.24
N LEU A 181 1.01 22.06 -11.44
CA LEU A 181 0.74 21.95 -10.00
C LEU A 181 -0.58 21.22 -9.74
N PHE A 182 -1.64 21.54 -10.48
CA PHE A 182 -2.91 20.85 -10.37
C PHE A 182 -2.77 19.35 -10.66
N GLY A 183 -2.06 19.00 -11.75
CA GLY A 183 -1.77 17.61 -12.11
C GLY A 183 -0.97 16.88 -11.02
N ALA A 184 0.11 17.48 -10.53
CA ALA A 184 0.92 16.91 -9.45
C ALA A 184 0.09 16.71 -8.16
N GLY A 185 -0.77 17.67 -7.82
CA GLY A 185 -1.67 17.56 -6.68
C GLY A 185 -2.68 16.41 -6.79
N LEU A 186 -3.17 16.10 -7.99
CA LEU A 186 -4.01 14.92 -8.23
C LEU A 186 -3.21 13.61 -8.12
N THR A 187 -1.98 13.59 -8.65
CA THR A 187 -1.09 12.43 -8.52
C THR A 187 -0.77 12.17 -7.04
N LEU A 188 -0.53 13.22 -6.24
CA LEU A 188 -0.33 13.12 -4.80
C LEU A 188 -1.57 12.56 -4.10
N SER A 189 -2.75 13.07 -4.42
CA SER A 189 -4.03 12.59 -3.88
C SER A 189 -4.21 11.07 -4.10
N ALA A 190 -3.96 10.61 -5.32
CA ALA A 190 -3.99 9.18 -5.65
C ALA A 190 -2.90 8.38 -4.90
N ALA A 191 -1.69 8.92 -4.82
CA ALA A 191 -0.55 8.23 -4.20
C ALA A 191 -0.70 8.03 -2.68
N VAL A 192 -1.44 8.91 -1.99
CA VAL A 192 -1.75 8.80 -0.56
C VAL A 192 -3.07 8.07 -0.28
N GLY A 193 -3.80 7.67 -1.33
CA GLY A 193 -5.08 6.97 -1.20
C GLY A 193 -6.22 7.86 -0.69
N ALA A 194 -6.21 9.16 -0.99
CA ALA A 194 -7.33 10.03 -0.66
C ALA A 194 -8.60 9.61 -1.43
N GLU A 195 -9.74 9.55 -0.74
CA GLU A 195 -11.02 9.10 -1.31
C GLU A 195 -11.56 10.08 -2.37
N ASP A 196 -11.30 11.37 -2.16
CA ASP A 196 -11.73 12.43 -3.06
C ASP A 196 -10.61 12.78 -4.04
N ALA A 197 -10.93 12.82 -5.34
CA ALA A 197 -10.04 13.26 -6.42
C ALA A 197 -9.83 14.79 -6.41
N THR A 198 -9.59 15.36 -5.24
CA THR A 198 -9.24 16.76 -5.03
C THR A 198 -7.71 16.90 -5.09
N PRO A 199 -7.19 17.89 -5.82
CA PRO A 199 -5.76 18.15 -5.85
C PRO A 199 -5.27 18.56 -4.46
N LEU A 200 -4.24 17.89 -3.98
CA LEU A 200 -3.60 18.23 -2.71
C LEU A 200 -2.46 19.22 -2.93
N SER A 201 -2.28 20.11 -1.96
CA SER A 201 -1.12 20.99 -1.87
C SER A 201 -0.18 20.46 -0.78
N VAL A 202 1.10 20.83 -0.82
CA VAL A 202 2.07 20.41 0.18
C VAL A 202 2.54 21.58 1.05
N ALA A 203 3.04 21.26 2.25
CA ALA A 203 3.64 22.22 3.17
C ALA A 203 4.87 21.63 3.87
N GLY A 204 5.74 22.52 4.33
CA GLY A 204 6.96 22.18 5.04
C GLY A 204 8.21 22.41 4.19
N ALA A 205 9.37 22.16 4.79
CA ALA A 205 10.65 22.19 4.08
C ALA A 205 10.87 20.87 3.34
N LEU A 206 11.74 20.92 2.32
CA LEU A 206 12.27 19.71 1.69
C LEU A 206 12.86 18.81 2.78
N PRO A 207 12.51 17.51 2.82
CA PRO A 207 13.10 16.60 3.79
C PRO A 207 14.61 16.53 3.60
N ASP A 208 15.37 16.59 4.70
CA ASP A 208 16.81 16.39 4.66
C ASP A 208 17.11 15.02 4.04
N ASP A 209 18.14 14.97 3.20
CA ASP A 209 18.57 13.87 2.33
C ASP A 209 19.10 12.62 3.07
N GLY A 210 18.64 12.40 4.31
CA GLY A 210 18.99 11.29 5.18
C GLY A 210 18.64 9.91 4.60
N GLY A 211 19.48 9.42 3.67
CA GLY A 211 19.80 8.01 3.51
C GLY A 211 18.76 7.10 2.83
N HIS A 212 17.97 7.58 1.87
CA HIS A 212 16.97 6.73 1.18
C HIS A 212 17.50 6.20 -0.16
N GLY A 213 18.68 5.55 -0.16
CA GLY A 213 19.38 5.15 -1.39
C GLY A 213 19.72 3.67 -1.57
N ALA A 214 19.54 2.80 -0.57
CA ALA A 214 19.99 1.41 -0.69
C ALA A 214 18.90 0.41 -0.27
N GLY A 215 18.29 -0.26 -1.23
CA GLY A 215 17.59 -1.52 -0.94
C GLY A 215 16.39 -1.91 -1.81
N ASP A 216 16.04 -1.19 -2.88
CA ASP A 216 14.86 -1.57 -3.71
C ASP A 216 15.02 -2.96 -4.35
N GLY A 217 16.19 -3.24 -4.93
CA GLY A 217 16.52 -4.57 -5.45
C GLY A 217 16.46 -5.66 -4.36
N ASP A 218 16.79 -5.32 -3.12
CA ASP A 218 16.78 -6.28 -2.01
C ASP A 218 15.37 -6.62 -1.54
N ALA A 219 14.38 -5.73 -1.67
CA ALA A 219 13.00 -6.04 -1.28
C ALA A 219 12.31 -6.96 -2.29
N GLU A 220 12.38 -6.63 -3.59
CA GLU A 220 11.80 -7.48 -4.63
C GLU A 220 12.47 -8.85 -4.65
N GLN A 221 13.79 -8.90 -4.51
CA GLN A 221 14.50 -10.17 -4.46
C GLN A 221 14.16 -10.97 -3.20
N ARG A 222 13.92 -10.33 -2.05
CA ARG A 222 13.44 -11.01 -0.83
C ARG A 222 12.03 -11.56 -1.01
N LEU A 223 11.12 -10.80 -1.62
CA LEU A 223 9.76 -11.27 -1.93
C LEU A 223 9.80 -12.47 -2.87
N ALA A 224 10.54 -12.38 -3.96
CA ALA A 224 10.68 -13.46 -4.93
C ALA A 224 11.25 -14.74 -4.30
N ARG A 225 12.27 -14.61 -3.43
CA ARG A 225 12.84 -15.74 -2.67
C ARG A 225 11.82 -16.34 -1.71
N ALA A 226 11.06 -15.52 -0.98
CA ALA A 226 10.06 -16.01 -0.04
C ALA A 226 8.90 -16.73 -0.75
N GLN A 227 8.44 -16.21 -1.89
CA GLN A 227 7.42 -16.86 -2.73
C GLN A 227 7.91 -18.20 -3.28
N ALA A 228 9.12 -18.24 -3.85
CA ALA A 228 9.72 -19.48 -4.33
C ALA A 228 9.88 -20.51 -3.20
N GLY A 229 10.25 -20.06 -2.00
CA GLY A 229 10.31 -20.91 -0.80
C GLY A 229 8.95 -21.49 -0.41
N ALA A 230 7.89 -20.67 -0.42
CA ALA A 230 6.53 -21.10 -0.12
C ALA A 230 6.00 -22.12 -1.15
N GLU A 231 6.22 -21.87 -2.45
CA GLU A 231 5.86 -22.81 -3.51
C GLU A 231 6.60 -24.14 -3.38
N ALA A 232 7.91 -24.11 -3.14
CA ALA A 232 8.71 -25.31 -2.94
C ALA A 232 8.22 -26.12 -1.73
N ALA A 233 7.93 -25.46 -0.59
CA ALA A 233 7.42 -26.12 0.59
C ALA A 233 6.02 -26.71 0.37
N ARG A 234 5.18 -26.05 -0.43
CA ARG A 234 3.86 -26.57 -0.81
C ARG A 234 3.95 -27.84 -1.64
N LEU A 235 4.92 -27.94 -2.55
CA LEU A 235 5.17 -29.17 -3.33
C LEU A 235 5.62 -30.33 -2.43
N VAL A 236 6.45 -30.05 -1.42
CA VAL A 236 6.86 -31.05 -0.42
C VAL A 236 5.66 -31.53 0.39
N GLU A 237 4.79 -30.61 0.84
CA GLU A 237 3.54 -30.98 1.54
C GLU A 237 2.65 -31.87 0.66
N LEU A 238 2.40 -31.50 -0.59
CA LEU A 238 1.60 -32.29 -1.53
C LEU A 238 2.17 -33.69 -1.77
N THR A 239 3.50 -33.82 -1.77
CA THR A 239 4.17 -35.11 -1.88
C THR A 239 3.97 -35.94 -0.61
N ALA A 240 4.10 -35.32 0.57
CA ALA A 240 3.89 -35.97 1.86
C ALA A 240 2.42 -36.40 2.06
N GLN A 241 1.43 -35.67 1.49
CA GLN A 241 0.02 -36.04 1.52
C GLN A 241 -0.28 -37.37 0.79
N ARG A 242 0.56 -37.74 -0.19
CA ARG A 242 0.45 -39.01 -0.92
C ARG A 242 1.03 -40.19 -0.15
N SER A 243 1.65 -39.95 1.02
CA SER A 243 2.24 -41.00 1.84
C SER A 243 1.19 -41.74 2.68
N PRO A 244 1.41 -43.04 2.98
CA PRO A 244 0.47 -43.83 3.78
C PRO A 244 0.32 -43.26 5.20
N VAL A 245 -0.92 -43.25 5.68
CA VAL A 245 -1.31 -42.83 7.03
C VAL A 245 -1.69 -44.05 7.84
N LEU A 246 -1.06 -44.23 9.00
CA LEU A 246 -1.43 -45.23 9.98
C LEU A 246 -2.34 -44.57 11.02
N THR A 247 -3.59 -45.02 11.13
CA THR A 247 -4.51 -44.52 12.17
C THR A 247 -4.60 -45.52 13.31
N VAL A 248 -4.31 -45.07 14.53
CA VAL A 248 -4.52 -45.85 15.75
C VAL A 248 -5.83 -45.41 16.38
N HIS A 249 -6.70 -46.39 16.64
CA HIS A 249 -7.97 -46.18 17.33
C HIS A 249 -7.94 -46.91 18.67
N ALA A 250 -8.28 -46.20 19.74
CA ALA A 250 -8.60 -46.80 21.03
C ALA A 250 -10.05 -46.46 21.37
N SER A 251 -10.89 -47.47 21.60
CA SER A 251 -12.29 -47.28 22.00
C SER A 251 -12.56 -47.97 23.34
N GLY A 252 -13.22 -47.26 24.26
CA GLY A 252 -13.73 -47.81 25.50
C GLY A 252 -15.21 -47.50 25.63
N GLY A 253 -16.02 -48.53 25.91
CA GLY A 253 -17.45 -48.40 26.18
C GLY A 253 -17.74 -48.78 27.63
N ARG A 254 -18.75 -48.15 28.24
CA ARG A 254 -19.27 -48.54 29.55
C ARG A 254 -20.78 -48.73 29.42
N GLU A 255 -21.22 -49.96 29.69
CA GLU A 255 -22.65 -50.28 29.80
C GLU A 255 -23.18 -49.75 31.15
N GLY A 256 -24.27 -48.98 31.08
CA GLY A 256 -24.96 -48.39 32.24
C GLY A 256 -26.34 -48.97 32.47
#